data_AF-A0A7S3GPG4-F1
#
_entry.id   AF-A0A7S3GPG4-F1
#
_cell.length_a   1.000
_cell.length_b   1.000
_cell.length_c   1.000
_cell.angle_alpha   90.00
_cell.angle_beta   90.00
_cell.angle_gamma   90.00
#
_symmetry.space_group_name_H-M   'P 1'
#
loop_
_entity.id
_entity.type
_entity.pdbx_description
1 polymer ?
#
loop_
_entity_poly.entity_id
_entity_poly.type
_entity_poly.pdbx_seq_one_letter_code
_entity_poly.pdbx_strand_id
1 'polypeptide(L)'
;PAGTLSATATPSEPVVTENVAVPTESATAADTGNAEQFNQFMQSATKIVQRDIELLTDINRLVCSCLAFNLTHTLRTDSHVGEVLAESAFPTVLKALVDDYHSGTLPRGTTSGGEVPFADVWKAYMKDLGKRLNLKGKALFHPVRLCLTGRVSGPDVGDQLQLLALSEGLLCEGTEKVCVRLDQRIAMLESFDLQEALKEVERVKAE
;
A
#
# COMPACT_ATOMS: atom_id res chain seq x y z
N PRO A 1 -72.27 -44.62 21.99
CA PRO A 1 -71.91 -43.74 23.12
C PRO A 1 -71.06 -44.53 24.13
N ALA A 2 -69.76 -44.55 23.90
CA ALA A 2 -68.76 -45.27 24.68
C ALA A 2 -67.67 -44.26 25.10
N GLY A 3 -67.12 -44.44 26.31
CA GLY A 3 -66.16 -43.56 26.99
C GLY A 3 -64.83 -43.37 26.27
N THR A 4 -63.77 -42.82 26.86
CA THR A 4 -63.36 -42.74 28.26
C THR A 4 -62.11 -41.81 28.29
N LEU A 5 -61.71 -41.39 29.49
CA LEU A 5 -60.36 -40.99 29.93
C LEU A 5 -59.97 -39.51 29.86
N SER A 6 -60.12 -38.92 31.05
CA SER A 6 -59.31 -37.83 31.60
C SER A 6 -57.84 -38.23 31.70
N ALA A 7 -56.93 -37.33 31.33
CA ALA A 7 -55.50 -37.43 31.59
C ALA A 7 -55.00 -36.09 32.15
N THR A 8 -54.30 -36.19 33.28
CA THR A 8 -53.62 -35.12 34.02
C THR A 8 -52.14 -35.04 33.63
N ALA A 9 -51.58 -33.85 33.86
CA ALA A 9 -50.17 -33.50 34.05
C ALA A 9 -49.24 -33.41 32.83
N THR A 10 -48.74 -32.21 32.53
CA THR A 10 -47.37 -31.75 32.90
C THR A 10 -47.16 -30.27 32.49
N PRO A 11 -46.28 -29.53 33.19
CA PRO A 11 -46.09 -28.09 33.01
C PRO A 11 -45.09 -27.77 31.90
N SER A 12 -45.41 -26.79 31.05
CA SER A 12 -44.50 -26.28 30.02
C SER A 12 -43.67 -25.12 30.56
N GLU A 13 -42.37 -25.19 30.25
CA GLU A 13 -41.26 -24.40 30.74
C GLU A 13 -41.38 -22.88 30.49
N PRO A 14 -40.79 -22.03 31.35
CA PRO A 14 -40.62 -20.62 31.04
C PRO A 14 -39.46 -20.42 30.05
N VAL A 15 -39.76 -19.79 28.91
CA VAL A 15 -38.76 -19.25 27.98
C VAL A 15 -37.93 -18.19 28.71
N VAL A 16 -36.68 -18.51 29.00
CA VAL A 16 -35.66 -17.56 29.44
C VAL A 16 -35.24 -16.76 28.22
N THR A 17 -35.74 -15.53 28.10
CA THR A 17 -35.14 -14.52 27.21
C THR A 17 -33.80 -14.11 27.80
N GLU A 18 -32.73 -14.70 27.26
CA GLU A 18 -31.36 -14.28 27.53
C GLU A 18 -31.16 -12.88 26.92
N ASN A 19 -31.17 -11.86 27.79
CA ASN A 19 -30.77 -10.51 27.46
C ASN A 19 -29.29 -10.54 27.04
N VAL A 20 -29.02 -10.45 25.74
CA VAL A 20 -27.69 -10.14 25.22
C VAL A 20 -27.34 -8.73 25.71
N ALA A 21 -26.58 -8.69 26.81
CA ALA A 21 -25.95 -7.47 27.29
C ALA A 21 -24.99 -6.97 26.21
N VAL A 22 -25.35 -5.85 25.57
CA VAL A 22 -24.44 -5.10 24.71
C VAL A 22 -23.33 -4.54 25.60
N PRO A 23 -22.06 -4.91 25.42
CA PRO A 23 -20.98 -4.25 26.14
C PRO A 23 -20.90 -2.82 25.62
N THR A 24 -21.23 -1.86 26.48
CA THR A 24 -20.97 -0.45 26.24
C THR A 24 -19.48 -0.25 26.50
N GLU A 25 -18.64 -0.53 25.50
CA GLU A 25 -17.21 -0.25 25.59
C GLU A 25 -16.98 1.25 25.42
N SER A 26 -16.46 1.85 26.48
CA SER A 26 -15.94 3.22 26.49
C SER A 26 -14.71 3.28 25.58
N ALA A 27 -14.90 3.55 24.29
CA ALA A 27 -13.80 3.74 23.35
C ALA A 27 -12.89 4.88 23.82
N THR A 28 -11.60 4.56 24.02
CA THR A 28 -10.58 5.55 24.37
C THR A 28 -10.07 6.24 23.09
N ALA A 29 -9.53 7.46 23.18
CA ALA A 29 -9.08 8.23 22.01
C ALA A 29 -8.03 7.50 21.13
N ALA A 30 -7.26 6.58 21.70
CA ALA A 30 -6.32 5.73 20.96
C ALA A 30 -7.03 4.69 20.08
N ASP A 31 -8.16 4.17 20.54
CA ASP A 31 -9.01 3.21 19.82
C ASP A 31 -9.72 3.89 18.63
N THR A 32 -10.12 5.16 18.82
CA THR A 32 -10.71 5.98 17.75
C THR A 32 -9.70 6.36 16.66
N GLY A 33 -8.45 6.69 17.03
CA GLY A 33 -7.39 7.04 16.07
C GLY A 33 -7.02 5.87 15.15
N ASN A 34 -6.95 4.66 15.70
CA ASN A 34 -6.68 3.45 14.92
C ASN A 34 -7.84 3.11 13.96
N ALA A 35 -9.09 3.29 14.41
CA ALA A 35 -10.28 3.08 13.57
C ALA A 35 -10.37 4.09 12.42
N GLU A 36 -10.05 5.37 12.66
CA GLU A 36 -10.04 6.38 11.60
C GLU A 36 -8.95 6.10 10.55
N GLN A 37 -7.73 5.79 11.00
CA GLN A 37 -6.64 5.39 10.11
C GLN A 37 -7.00 4.15 9.28
N PHE A 38 -7.62 3.15 9.91
CA PHE A 38 -8.11 1.95 9.21
C PHE A 38 -9.14 2.30 8.14
N ASN A 39 -10.10 3.19 8.43
CA ASN A 39 -11.08 3.63 7.44
C ASN A 39 -10.41 4.38 6.27
N GLN A 40 -9.44 5.25 6.55
CA GLN A 40 -8.66 5.93 5.51
C GLN A 40 -7.85 4.94 4.66
N PHE A 41 -7.25 3.92 5.29
CA PHE A 41 -6.56 2.84 4.61
C PHE A 41 -7.50 2.09 3.66
N MET A 42 -8.69 1.70 4.14
CA MET A 42 -9.68 0.99 3.33
C MET A 42 -10.19 1.83 2.15
N GLN A 43 -10.40 3.13 2.34
CA GLN A 43 -10.77 4.05 1.26
C GLN A 43 -9.65 4.18 0.22
N SER A 44 -8.40 4.34 0.67
CA SER A 44 -7.22 4.41 -0.20
C SER A 44 -7.03 3.11 -1.00
N ALA A 45 -7.12 1.95 -0.33
CA ALA A 45 -7.06 0.64 -0.96
C ALA A 45 -8.17 0.47 -2.02
N THR A 46 -9.40 0.85 -1.68
CA THR A 46 -10.55 0.79 -2.60
C THR A 46 -10.32 1.63 -3.85
N LYS A 47 -9.83 2.87 -3.69
CA LYS A 47 -9.52 3.78 -4.79
C LYS A 47 -8.47 3.17 -5.74
N ILE A 48 -7.42 2.56 -5.17
CA ILE A 48 -6.36 1.91 -5.95
C ILE A 48 -6.92 0.72 -6.73
N VAL A 49 -7.62 -0.20 -6.08
CA VAL A 49 -8.10 -1.43 -6.74
C VAL A 49 -9.21 -1.17 -7.74
N GLN A 50 -10.10 -0.19 -7.51
CA GLN A 50 -11.21 0.11 -8.44
C GLN A 50 -10.76 0.39 -9.88
N ARG A 51 -9.53 0.86 -10.08
CA ARG A 51 -8.99 1.15 -11.41
C ARG A 51 -8.48 -0.10 -12.14
N ASP A 52 -7.97 -1.07 -11.39
CA ASP A 52 -7.17 -2.20 -11.91
C ASP A 52 -7.82 -3.57 -11.65
N ILE A 53 -8.98 -3.61 -10.98
CA ILE A 53 -9.66 -4.85 -10.62
C ILE A 53 -10.50 -5.38 -11.77
N GLU A 54 -10.24 -6.63 -12.15
CA GLU A 54 -11.11 -7.40 -13.05
C GLU A 54 -12.02 -8.35 -12.27
N LEU A 55 -11.49 -8.98 -11.21
CA LEU A 55 -12.20 -9.93 -10.36
C LEU A 55 -12.06 -9.55 -8.88
N LEU A 56 -13.13 -9.72 -8.09
CA LEU A 56 -13.10 -9.48 -6.64
C LEU A 56 -12.06 -10.32 -5.90
N THR A 57 -11.72 -11.49 -6.43
CA THR A 57 -10.69 -12.38 -5.88
C THR A 57 -9.27 -11.80 -6.00
N ASP A 58 -9.04 -10.81 -6.86
CA ASP A 58 -7.73 -10.17 -7.04
C ASP A 58 -7.42 -9.07 -6.02
N ILE A 59 -8.41 -8.58 -5.26
CA ILE A 59 -8.25 -7.41 -4.36
C ILE A 59 -7.05 -7.60 -3.43
N ASN A 60 -6.99 -8.74 -2.75
CA ASN A 60 -5.90 -9.03 -1.81
C ASN A 60 -4.54 -8.98 -2.50
N ARG A 61 -4.42 -9.61 -3.68
CA ARG A 61 -3.19 -9.60 -4.46
C ARG A 61 -2.79 -8.19 -4.88
N LEU A 62 -3.74 -7.38 -5.35
CA LEU A 62 -3.49 -6.02 -5.82
C LEU A 62 -3.03 -5.09 -4.70
N VAL A 63 -3.72 -5.11 -3.54
CA VAL A 63 -3.35 -4.30 -2.36
C VAL A 63 -1.99 -4.74 -1.83
N CYS A 64 -1.76 -6.04 -1.63
CA CYS A 64 -0.47 -6.57 -1.19
C CYS A 64 0.66 -6.18 -2.16
N SER A 65 0.40 -6.18 -3.47
CA SER A 65 1.39 -5.77 -4.47
C SER A 65 1.76 -4.28 -4.41
N CYS A 66 0.91 -3.42 -3.84
CA CYS A 66 1.22 -2.00 -3.62
C CYS A 66 2.04 -1.77 -2.34
N LEU A 67 1.82 -2.60 -1.33
CA LEU A 67 2.55 -2.56 -0.06
C LEU A 67 3.92 -3.26 -0.17
N ALA A 68 4.06 -4.19 -1.10
CA ALA A 68 5.31 -4.86 -1.40
C ALA A 68 6.31 -3.95 -2.13
N PHE A 69 7.57 -4.37 -2.15
CA PHE A 69 8.64 -3.74 -2.93
C PHE A 69 9.48 -4.82 -3.63
N ASN A 70 8.92 -5.41 -4.68
CA ASN A 70 9.48 -6.57 -5.36
C ASN A 70 10.46 -6.18 -6.48
N LEU A 71 11.39 -5.26 -6.22
CA LEU A 71 12.32 -4.74 -7.23
C LEU A 71 13.11 -5.87 -7.92
N THR A 72 13.66 -6.82 -7.16
CA THR A 72 14.39 -7.98 -7.70
C THR A 72 13.54 -8.84 -8.63
N HIS A 73 12.26 -9.05 -8.29
CA HIS A 73 11.35 -9.78 -9.16
C HIS A 73 11.10 -8.97 -10.44
N THR A 74 10.84 -7.67 -10.34
CA THR A 74 10.64 -6.80 -11.50
C THR A 74 11.85 -6.77 -12.44
N LEU A 75 13.08 -6.78 -11.92
CA LEU A 75 14.30 -6.90 -12.73
C LEU A 75 14.30 -8.16 -13.60
N ARG A 76 13.67 -9.25 -13.14
CA ARG A 76 13.63 -10.52 -13.85
C ARG A 76 12.42 -10.66 -14.77
N THR A 77 11.27 -10.14 -14.37
CA THR A 77 10.01 -10.48 -15.05
C THR A 77 9.48 -9.38 -15.95
N ASP A 78 9.87 -8.12 -15.73
CA ASP A 78 9.30 -7.00 -16.48
C ASP A 78 10.17 -6.65 -17.69
N SER A 79 9.60 -6.74 -18.90
CA SER A 79 10.32 -6.51 -20.15
C SER A 79 10.83 -5.07 -20.31
N HIS A 80 10.19 -4.09 -19.66
CA HIS A 80 10.52 -2.66 -19.83
C HIS A 80 11.51 -2.15 -18.78
N VAL A 81 11.83 -2.93 -17.73
CA VAL A 81 12.73 -2.47 -16.67
C VAL A 81 14.12 -2.13 -17.18
N GLY A 82 14.64 -2.91 -18.15
CA GLY A 82 15.93 -2.63 -18.78
C GLY A 82 15.98 -1.29 -19.51
N GLU A 83 14.88 -0.88 -20.13
CA GLU A 83 14.80 0.44 -20.80
C GLU A 83 14.90 1.56 -19.76
N VAL A 84 14.17 1.44 -18.65
CA VAL A 84 14.18 2.42 -17.56
C VAL A 84 15.57 2.53 -16.92
N LEU A 85 16.25 1.42 -16.66
CA LEU A 85 17.59 1.40 -16.08
C LEU A 85 18.65 1.96 -17.03
N ALA A 86 18.49 1.76 -18.34
CA ALA A 86 19.42 2.27 -19.35
C ALA A 86 19.27 3.78 -19.60
N GLU A 87 18.20 4.43 -19.12
CA GLU A 87 18.05 5.87 -19.23
C GLU A 87 19.10 6.61 -18.39
N SER A 88 19.78 7.58 -18.99
CA SER A 88 20.77 8.42 -18.29
C SER A 88 20.17 9.23 -17.13
N ALA A 89 18.85 9.41 -17.13
CA ALA A 89 18.11 10.07 -16.05
C ALA A 89 18.02 9.22 -14.78
N PHE A 90 18.05 7.88 -14.89
CA PHE A 90 17.78 6.98 -13.77
C PHE A 90 18.71 7.19 -12.56
N PRO A 91 20.05 7.22 -12.70
CA PRO A 91 20.94 7.47 -11.57
C PRO A 91 20.69 8.81 -10.88
N THR A 92 20.37 9.84 -11.68
CA THR A 92 20.13 11.19 -11.18
C THR A 92 18.85 11.23 -10.34
N VAL A 93 17.79 10.57 -10.81
CA VAL A 93 16.53 10.47 -10.06
C VAL A 93 16.69 9.63 -8.80
N LEU A 94 17.34 8.46 -8.88
CA LEU A 94 17.60 7.61 -7.72
C LEU A 94 18.32 8.39 -6.62
N LYS A 95 19.41 9.06 -6.97
CA LYS A 95 20.17 9.87 -6.01
C LYS A 95 19.30 10.97 -5.40
N ALA A 96 18.55 11.71 -6.23
CA ALA A 96 17.70 12.79 -5.75
C ALA A 96 16.61 12.29 -4.77
N LEU A 97 16.02 11.11 -5.01
CA LEU A 97 15.03 10.53 -4.10
C LEU A 97 15.63 10.15 -2.74
N VAL A 98 16.82 9.56 -2.73
CA VAL A 98 17.55 9.24 -1.50
C VAL A 98 17.90 10.52 -0.72
N ASP A 99 18.44 11.53 -1.39
CA ASP A 99 18.77 12.82 -0.78
C ASP A 99 17.50 13.54 -0.25
N ASP A 100 16.42 13.52 -1.03
CA ASP A 100 15.13 14.14 -0.67
C ASP A 100 14.48 13.40 0.52
N TYR A 101 14.67 12.08 0.65
CA TYR A 101 14.23 11.32 1.82
C TYR A 101 14.95 11.75 3.09
N HIS A 102 16.29 11.85 3.05
CA HIS A 102 17.11 12.23 4.20
C HIS A 102 16.94 13.67 4.64
N SER A 103 16.72 14.58 3.68
CA SER A 103 16.41 15.98 3.97
C SER A 103 14.98 16.22 4.46
N GLY A 104 14.11 15.21 4.38
CA GLY A 104 12.68 15.32 4.71
C GLY A 104 11.85 16.01 3.63
N THR A 105 12.42 16.26 2.45
CA THR A 105 11.74 16.89 1.31
C THR A 105 10.79 15.92 0.60
N LEU A 106 11.11 14.62 0.59
CA LEU A 106 10.27 13.58 -0.03
C LEU A 106 8.96 13.39 0.76
N PRO A 107 7.77 13.59 0.14
CA PRO A 107 6.49 13.38 0.81
C PRO A 107 6.29 11.90 1.24
N ARG A 108 5.88 11.68 2.50
CA ARG A 108 5.83 10.35 3.13
C ARG A 108 4.42 9.79 3.33
N GLY A 109 3.45 10.18 2.50
CA GLY A 109 2.08 9.65 2.54
C GLY A 109 1.15 10.25 3.59
N THR A 110 1.67 10.95 4.60
CA THR A 110 0.87 11.68 5.61
C THR A 110 0.92 13.19 5.37
N THR A 111 -0.17 13.90 5.68
CA THR A 111 -0.18 15.36 5.72
C THR A 111 -0.31 15.83 7.15
N SER A 112 0.68 16.57 7.64
CA SER A 112 0.62 17.17 8.96
C SER A 112 -0.45 18.26 8.97
N GLY A 113 -1.52 18.08 9.75
CA GLY A 113 -2.52 19.12 10.00
C GLY A 113 -3.75 19.13 9.10
N GLY A 114 -3.91 18.19 8.16
CA GLY A 114 -5.16 17.97 7.42
C GLY A 114 -5.60 19.08 6.43
N GLU A 115 -4.86 20.18 6.31
CA GLU A 115 -5.28 21.33 5.48
C GLU A 115 -5.10 21.10 3.97
N VAL A 116 -4.18 20.23 3.56
CA VAL A 116 -3.88 19.94 2.15
C VAL A 116 -3.96 18.43 1.89
N PRO A 117 -4.67 17.97 0.84
CA PRO A 117 -4.67 16.56 0.45
C PRO A 117 -3.28 16.09 0.03
N PHE A 118 -2.90 14.86 0.42
CA PHE A 118 -1.58 14.30 0.07
C PHE A 118 -1.31 14.29 -1.44
N ALA A 119 -2.35 14.07 -2.26
CA ALA A 119 -2.23 14.08 -3.72
C ALA A 119 -1.69 15.42 -4.26
N ASP A 120 -2.06 16.54 -3.65
CA ASP A 120 -1.59 17.87 -4.06
C ASP A 120 -0.14 18.11 -3.61
N VAL A 121 0.23 17.64 -2.42
CA VAL A 121 1.62 17.65 -1.92
C VAL A 121 2.52 16.84 -2.84
N TRP A 122 2.11 15.62 -3.20
CA TRP A 122 2.84 14.75 -4.12
C TRP A 122 2.99 15.38 -5.51
N LYS A 123 1.91 15.95 -6.04
CA LYS A 123 1.92 16.64 -7.34
C LYS A 123 2.85 17.85 -7.35
N ALA A 124 2.87 18.63 -6.28
CA ALA A 124 3.77 19.77 -6.13
C ALA A 124 5.24 19.31 -6.07
N TYR A 125 5.52 18.27 -5.29
CA TYR A 125 6.85 17.66 -5.20
C TYR A 125 7.33 17.15 -6.57
N MET A 126 6.52 16.40 -7.30
CA MET A 126 6.90 15.89 -8.63
C MET A 126 7.17 17.01 -9.63
N LYS A 127 6.42 18.11 -9.56
CA LYS A 127 6.67 19.30 -10.38
C LYS A 127 7.99 19.98 -10.02
N ASP A 128 8.31 20.07 -8.74
CA ASP A 128 9.58 20.64 -8.27
C ASP A 128 10.77 19.76 -8.65
N LEU A 129 10.70 18.46 -8.38
CA LEU A 129 11.73 17.48 -8.76
C LEU A 129 12.02 17.53 -10.26
N GLY A 130 10.98 17.56 -11.10
CA GLY A 130 11.15 17.70 -12.55
C GLY A 130 11.86 18.99 -12.97
N LYS A 131 11.61 20.10 -12.27
CA LYS A 131 12.31 21.37 -12.52
C LYS A 131 13.77 21.32 -12.06
N ARG A 132 14.04 20.83 -10.85
CA ARG A 132 15.40 20.72 -10.29
C ARG A 132 16.29 19.85 -11.16
N LEU A 133 15.77 18.73 -11.66
CA LEU A 133 16.52 17.78 -12.48
C LEU A 133 16.44 18.08 -13.98
N ASN A 134 15.63 19.06 -14.39
CA ASN A 134 15.32 19.34 -15.80
C ASN A 134 14.81 18.09 -16.57
N LEU A 135 13.94 17.31 -15.93
CA LEU A 135 13.35 16.07 -16.45
C LEU A 135 11.82 16.19 -16.58
N LYS A 136 11.25 15.47 -17.54
CA LYS A 136 9.80 15.41 -17.78
C LYS A 136 9.38 14.08 -18.38
N GLY A 137 8.09 13.76 -18.31
CA GLY A 137 7.53 12.56 -18.95
C GLY A 137 8.19 11.27 -18.44
N LYS A 138 8.40 10.30 -19.33
CA LYS A 138 8.94 8.98 -18.97
C LYS A 138 10.26 9.05 -18.21
N ALA A 139 11.18 9.93 -18.61
CA ALA A 139 12.48 10.11 -17.97
C ALA A 139 12.43 10.59 -16.51
N LEU A 140 11.30 11.17 -16.07
CA LEU A 140 11.07 11.49 -14.66
C LEU A 140 10.20 10.41 -14.00
N PHE A 141 9.05 10.11 -14.59
CA PHE A 141 8.02 9.31 -13.94
C PHE A 141 8.36 7.82 -13.86
N HIS A 142 9.05 7.24 -14.85
CA HIS A 142 9.43 5.83 -14.81
C HIS A 142 10.50 5.56 -13.74
N PRO A 143 11.62 6.31 -13.67
CA PRO A 143 12.59 6.12 -12.59
C PRO A 143 11.99 6.33 -11.21
N VAL A 144 11.17 7.38 -11.01
CA VAL A 144 10.51 7.62 -9.72
C VAL A 144 9.62 6.44 -9.31
N ARG A 145 8.81 5.93 -10.24
CA ARG A 145 7.96 4.77 -9.99
C ARG A 145 8.78 3.54 -9.63
N LEU A 146 9.79 3.21 -10.43
CA LEU A 146 10.63 2.04 -10.19
C LEU A 146 11.31 2.12 -8.82
N CYS A 147 11.86 3.28 -8.48
CA CYS A 147 12.53 3.49 -7.19
C CYS A 147 11.59 3.37 -6.00
N LEU A 148 10.37 3.94 -6.08
CA LEU A 148 9.49 4.02 -4.90
C LEU A 148 8.52 2.85 -4.76
N THR A 149 8.19 2.17 -5.86
CA THR A 149 7.21 1.05 -5.86
C THR A 149 7.82 -0.27 -6.31
N GLY A 150 9.07 -0.28 -6.78
CA GLY A 150 9.74 -1.50 -7.25
C GLY A 150 9.14 -2.06 -8.54
N ARG A 151 8.35 -1.26 -9.28
CA ARG A 151 7.59 -1.67 -10.48
C ARG A 151 7.72 -0.60 -11.56
N VAL A 152 7.61 -0.95 -12.84
CA VAL A 152 7.60 0.05 -13.93
C VAL A 152 6.20 0.49 -14.35
N SER A 153 5.16 -0.22 -13.90
CA SER A 153 3.74 0.06 -14.16
C SER A 153 2.89 -0.20 -12.91
N GLY A 154 1.63 0.25 -12.92
CA GLY A 154 0.65 0.04 -11.84
C GLY A 154 -0.04 1.32 -11.37
N PRO A 155 -0.66 1.29 -10.18
CA PRO A 155 -1.40 2.43 -9.61
C PRO A 155 -0.56 3.69 -9.47
N ASP A 156 -1.20 4.85 -9.24
CA ASP A 156 -0.46 6.09 -9.00
C ASP A 156 0.55 5.96 -7.85
N VAL A 157 1.74 6.56 -8.01
CA VAL A 157 2.83 6.42 -7.02
C VAL A 157 2.47 7.16 -5.73
N GLY A 158 1.82 8.32 -5.81
CA GLY A 158 1.38 9.07 -4.64
C GLY A 158 0.32 8.30 -3.87
N ASP A 159 -0.67 7.74 -4.56
CA ASP A 159 -1.69 6.89 -3.92
C ASP A 159 -1.04 5.68 -3.20
N GLN A 160 -0.04 5.04 -3.80
CA GLN A 160 0.70 3.93 -3.15
C GLN A 160 1.50 4.37 -1.94
N LEU A 161 2.16 5.54 -1.97
CA LEU A 161 2.86 6.09 -0.81
C LEU A 161 1.89 6.43 0.33
N GLN A 162 0.72 6.97 0.00
CA GLN A 162 -0.33 7.24 0.98
C GLN A 162 -0.86 5.95 1.60
N LEU A 163 -1.14 4.92 0.79
CA LEU A 163 -1.55 3.60 1.27
C LEU A 163 -0.49 2.98 2.19
N LEU A 164 0.79 3.08 1.80
CA LEU A 164 1.91 2.57 2.58
C LEU A 164 2.00 3.26 3.95
N ALA A 165 1.90 4.59 3.99
CA ALA A 165 1.93 5.35 5.23
C ALA A 165 0.73 5.03 6.14
N LEU A 166 -0.46 4.90 5.56
CA LEU A 166 -1.65 4.52 6.30
C LEU A 166 -1.55 3.09 6.87
N SER A 167 -0.79 2.20 6.24
CA SER A 167 -0.60 0.83 6.74
C SER A 167 0.28 0.74 7.99
N GLU A 168 1.07 1.78 8.32
CA GLU A 168 1.96 1.77 9.47
C GLU A 168 1.15 1.64 10.78
N GLY A 169 1.44 0.60 11.56
CA GLY A 169 0.74 0.32 12.81
C GLY A 169 -0.63 -0.36 12.66
N LEU A 170 -1.17 -0.50 11.44
CA LEU A 170 -2.44 -1.19 11.19
C LEU A 170 -2.30 -2.69 10.93
N LEU A 171 -1.17 -3.11 10.36
CA LEU A 171 -0.99 -4.49 9.93
C LEU A 171 -0.58 -5.38 11.12
N CYS A 172 -1.14 -6.58 11.18
CA CYS A 172 -0.82 -7.57 12.21
C CYS A 172 0.66 -8.03 12.11
N GLU A 173 1.22 -8.47 13.24
CA GLU A 173 2.53 -9.16 13.28
C GLU A 173 2.57 -10.33 12.28
N GLY A 174 3.69 -10.49 11.57
CA GLY A 174 3.86 -11.51 10.52
C GLY A 174 3.53 -11.03 9.10
N THR A 175 3.02 -9.82 8.93
CA THR A 175 2.84 -9.18 7.61
C THR A 175 4.10 -8.49 7.09
N GLU A 176 5.23 -8.55 7.81
CA GLU A 176 6.48 -7.87 7.43
C GLU A 176 7.05 -8.37 6.10
N LYS A 177 6.69 -9.58 5.68
CA LYS A 177 7.08 -10.13 4.38
C LYS A 177 6.29 -9.54 3.20
N VAL A 178 5.16 -8.88 3.48
CA VAL A 178 4.25 -8.33 2.47
C VAL A 178 4.37 -6.82 2.38
N CYS A 179 4.50 -6.13 3.52
CA CYS A 179 4.65 -4.68 3.57
C CYS A 179 6.11 -4.29 3.76
N VAL A 180 6.68 -3.62 2.76
CA VAL A 180 8.03 -3.04 2.85
C VAL A 180 7.88 -1.54 3.07
N ARG A 181 8.28 -1.05 4.25
CA ARG A 181 8.14 0.35 4.65
C ARG A 181 9.03 1.27 3.82
N LEU A 182 8.68 2.56 3.75
CA LEU A 182 9.39 3.51 2.90
C LEU A 182 10.88 3.64 3.28
N ASP A 183 11.20 3.64 4.58
CA ASP A 183 12.58 3.64 5.08
C ASP A 183 13.37 2.42 4.58
N GLN A 184 12.77 1.24 4.62
CA GLN A 184 13.38 0.01 4.11
C GLN A 184 13.59 0.07 2.59
N ARG A 185 12.62 0.60 1.84
CA ARG A 185 12.76 0.81 0.39
C ARG A 185 13.94 1.74 0.08
N ILE A 186 14.06 2.86 0.79
CA ILE A 186 15.17 3.80 0.62
C ILE A 186 16.51 3.13 0.95
N ALA A 187 16.61 2.37 2.05
CA ALA A 187 17.83 1.63 2.38
C ALA A 187 18.24 0.64 1.26
N MET A 188 17.27 -0.02 0.61
CA MET A 188 17.55 -0.85 -0.55
C MET A 188 18.09 -0.03 -1.74
N LEU A 189 17.53 1.16 -1.99
CA LEU A 189 18.00 2.07 -3.05
C LEU A 189 19.41 2.61 -2.78
N GLU A 190 19.78 2.86 -1.53
CA GLU A 190 21.15 3.26 -1.17
C GLU A 190 22.18 2.19 -1.51
N SER A 191 21.79 0.93 -1.39
CA SER A 191 22.61 -0.24 -1.76
C SER A 191 22.46 -0.67 -3.22
N PHE A 192 21.67 0.04 -4.02
CA PHE A 192 21.34 -0.38 -5.38
C PHE A 192 22.53 -0.19 -6.34
N ASP A 193 23.01 -1.29 -6.89
CA ASP A 193 24.02 -1.28 -7.95
C ASP A 193 23.36 -1.37 -9.33
N LEU A 194 23.45 -0.27 -10.09
CA LEU A 194 22.88 -0.19 -11.43
C LEU A 194 23.52 -1.16 -12.42
N GLN A 195 24.83 -1.40 -12.31
CA GLN A 195 25.52 -2.29 -13.24
C GLN A 195 25.13 -3.74 -13.00
N GLU A 196 25.03 -4.16 -11.74
CA GLU A 196 24.52 -5.49 -11.40
C GLU A 196 23.06 -5.66 -11.81
N ALA A 197 22.22 -4.63 -11.63
CA ALA A 197 20.83 -4.67 -12.08
C ALA A 197 20.69 -4.80 -13.61
N LEU A 198 21.51 -4.08 -14.38
CA LEU A 198 21.52 -4.21 -15.85
C LEU A 198 21.99 -5.59 -16.30
N LYS A 199 23.04 -6.15 -15.69
CA LYS A 199 23.50 -7.52 -15.96
C LYS A 199 22.43 -8.56 -15.66
N GLU A 200 21.68 -8.39 -14.57
CA GLU A 200 20.56 -9.28 -14.22
C GLU A 200 19.50 -9.29 -15.32
N VAL A 201 19.11 -8.11 -15.82
CA VAL A 201 18.14 -7.98 -16.91
C VAL A 201 18.64 -8.62 -18.20
N GLU A 202 19.92 -8.43 -18.54
CA GLU A 202 20.54 -9.04 -19.71
C GLU A 202 20.60 -10.57 -19.60
N ARG A 203 20.93 -11.10 -18.41
CA ARG A 203 20.97 -12.54 -18.17
C ARG A 203 19.60 -13.17 -18.41
N VAL A 204 18.54 -12.59 -17.87
CA VAL A 204 17.18 -13.13 -18.04
C VAL A 204 16.68 -13.03 -19.49
N LYS A 205 17.11 -12.02 -20.25
CA LYS A 205 16.79 -11.92 -21.69
C LYS A 205 17.49 -12.97 -22.56
N ALA A 206 18.59 -13.53 -22.08
CA ALA A 206 19.36 -14.55 -22.79
C ALA A 206 18.89 -15.99 -22.50
N GLU A 207 18.04 -16.18 -21.48
CA GLU A 207 17.38 -17.44 -21.11
C GLU A 207 16.09 -17.67 -21.91
#